data_AF-A0A537HPD3-F1
#
_entry.id   AF-A0A537HPD3-F1
#
_cell.length_a   1.000
_cell.length_b   1.000
_cell.length_c   1.000
_cell.angle_alpha   90.00
_cell.angle_beta   90.00
_cell.angle_gamma   90.00
#
_symmetry.space_group_name_H-M   'P 1'
#
loop_
_entity.id
_entity.type
_entity.pdbx_description
1 polymer ?
#
loop_
_entity_poly.entity_id
_entity_poly.type
_entity_poly.pdbx_seq_one_letter_code
_entity_poly.pdbx_strand_id
1 'polypeptide(L)'
;MSSQRSDWRERLRANPSRMEQELAIRLQDNGICYQTQVEIPVTTADFYFPLESRPLLVFVDGRVHLGTAQIAKDEEVRSFLRKKGYRILELYYDSYSDKKRDQLCQQIVDNLR
;
A
#
# COMPACT_ATOMS: atom_id res chain seq x y z
N MET A 1 29.79 9.32 10.08
CA MET A 1 29.22 8.21 9.29
C MET A 1 27.73 8.49 9.15
N SER A 2 27.34 9.16 8.08
CA SER A 2 25.98 9.66 7.89
C SER A 2 25.12 8.54 7.34
N SER A 3 24.33 7.91 8.21
CA SER A 3 23.31 6.94 7.80
C SER A 3 22.38 7.61 6.80
N GLN A 4 22.53 7.25 5.53
CA GLN A 4 21.59 7.56 4.45
C GLN A 4 20.25 6.87 4.77
N ARG A 5 19.48 7.46 5.69
CA ARG A 5 18.04 7.25 5.78
C ARG A 5 17.47 7.81 4.49
N SER A 6 17.41 6.95 3.47
CA SER A 6 16.74 7.23 2.20
C SER A 6 15.40 7.87 2.51
N ASP A 7 15.25 9.15 2.18
CA ASP A 7 14.16 9.99 2.63
C ASP A 7 12.89 9.53 1.88
N TRP A 8 12.16 8.58 2.45
CA TRP A 8 10.91 8.07 1.89
C TRP A 8 9.90 9.20 1.67
N ARG A 9 10.04 10.30 2.40
CA ARG A 9 9.32 11.56 2.19
C ARG A 9 9.55 12.15 0.80
N GLU A 10 10.74 12.01 0.23
CA GLU A 10 11.04 12.46 -1.15
C GLU A 10 10.44 11.52 -2.21
N ARG A 11 10.19 10.25 -1.86
CA ARG A 11 9.54 9.25 -2.73
C ARG A 11 8.03 9.36 -2.77
N LEU A 12 7.42 10.10 -1.84
CA LEU A 12 5.97 10.34 -1.76
C LEU A 12 5.54 11.53 -2.64
N ARG A 13 5.83 11.48 -3.94
CA ARG A 13 5.43 12.51 -4.90
C ARG A 13 4.02 12.26 -5.47
N ALA A 14 3.04 12.23 -4.58
CA ALA A 14 1.64 12.60 -4.79
C ALA A 14 1.03 12.70 -3.39
N ASN A 15 0.36 13.80 -3.02
CA ASN A 15 -0.15 14.10 -1.67
C ASN A 15 -0.72 12.85 -0.96
N PRO A 16 0.09 12.15 -0.14
CA PRO A 16 -0.35 10.90 0.46
C PRO A 16 -1.33 11.23 1.56
N SER A 17 -2.34 10.40 1.74
CA SER A 17 -3.27 10.59 2.84
C SER A 17 -2.50 10.51 4.17
N ARG A 18 -3.01 11.19 5.21
CA ARG A 18 -2.44 11.07 6.56
C ARG A 18 -2.35 9.60 7.01
N MET A 19 -3.29 8.76 6.56
CA MET A 19 -3.28 7.32 6.82
C MET A 19 -2.07 6.62 6.18
N GLU A 20 -1.78 6.87 4.90
CA GLU A 20 -0.61 6.27 4.22
C GLU A 20 0.70 6.70 4.88
N GLN A 21 0.84 7.98 5.24
CA GLN A 21 2.06 8.47 5.90
C GLN A 21 2.29 7.78 7.24
N GLU A 22 1.25 7.66 8.05
CA GLU A 22 1.31 7.01 9.35
C GLU A 22 1.57 5.49 9.22
N LEU A 23 0.99 4.84 8.20
CA LEU A 23 1.29 3.45 7.87
C LEU A 23 2.75 3.28 7.44
N ALA A 24 3.26 4.16 6.58
CA ALA A 24 4.65 4.16 6.12
C ALA A 24 5.64 4.25 7.30
N ILE A 25 5.38 5.15 8.26
CA ILE A 25 6.18 5.30 9.48
C ILE A 25 6.15 4.02 10.31
N ARG A 26 4.95 3.48 10.58
CA ARG A 26 4.81 2.24 11.37
C ARG A 26 5.48 1.04 10.71
N LEU A 27 5.38 0.89 9.39
CA LEU A 27 6.06 -0.19 8.67
C LEU A 27 7.58 -0.07 8.78
N GLN A 28 8.10 1.16 8.71
CA GLN A 28 9.52 1.41 8.88
C GLN A 28 10.01 1.12 10.31
N ASP A 29 9.23 1.50 11.33
CA ASP A 29 9.53 1.17 12.73
C ASP A 29 9.57 -0.36 12.97
N ASN A 30 8.78 -1.12 12.19
CA ASN A 30 8.83 -2.58 12.19
C ASN A 30 9.98 -3.16 11.34
N GLY A 31 10.84 -2.32 10.74
CA GLY A 31 11.96 -2.75 9.90
C GLY A 31 11.54 -3.35 8.55
N ILE A 32 10.30 -3.11 8.12
CA ILE A 32 9.77 -3.70 6.88
C ILE A 32 10.22 -2.87 5.68
N CYS A 33 10.84 -3.53 4.71
CA CYS A 33 11.25 -2.90 3.47
C CYS A 33 10.07 -2.86 2.47
N TYR A 34 9.77 -1.68 1.97
CA TYR A 34 8.73 -1.45 0.97
C TYR A 34 9.15 -0.39 -0.05
N GLN A 35 8.47 -0.38 -1.18
CA GLN A 35 8.51 0.69 -2.18
C GLN A 35 7.12 1.32 -2.23
N THR A 36 7.04 2.62 -2.49
CA THR A 36 5.77 3.35 -2.64
C THR A 36 5.58 3.77 -4.08
N GLN A 37 4.33 3.91 -4.52
CA GLN A 37 3.98 4.48 -5.83
C GLN A 37 4.69 3.77 -7.00
N VAL A 38 4.76 2.45 -6.94
CA VAL A 38 5.36 1.67 -8.04
C VAL A 38 4.40 1.65 -9.21
N GLU A 39 4.85 2.17 -10.36
CA GLU A 39 4.14 2.04 -11.63
C GLU A 39 4.13 0.58 -12.07
N ILE A 40 2.94 0.01 -12.18
CA ILE A 40 2.68 -1.33 -12.68
C ILE A 40 1.91 -1.12 -14.00
N PRO A 41 2.09 -1.98 -15.02
CA PRO A 41 1.51 -1.78 -16.36
C PRO A 41 0.02 -1.38 -16.46
N VAL A 42 -0.75 -1.60 -15.39
CA VAL A 42 -2.20 -1.40 -15.31
C VAL A 42 -2.65 -0.44 -14.21
N THR A 43 -1.78 -0.12 -13.22
CA THR A 43 -2.10 0.81 -12.12
C THR A 43 -0.86 1.18 -11.31
N THR A 44 -0.98 2.18 -10.45
CA THR A 44 0.06 2.54 -9.46
C THR A 44 -0.35 1.98 -8.10
N ALA A 45 0.55 1.26 -7.43
CA ALA A 45 0.28 0.75 -6.08
C ALA A 45 0.82 1.69 -5.00
N ASP A 46 0.06 1.88 -3.92
CA ASP A 46 0.46 2.74 -2.80
C ASP A 46 1.68 2.17 -2.09
N PHE A 47 1.66 0.86 -1.81
CA PHE A 47 2.81 0.13 -1.31
C PHE A 47 3.06 -1.15 -2.10
N TYR A 48 4.33 -1.38 -2.41
CA TYR A 48 4.85 -2.56 -3.08
C TYR A 48 5.90 -3.22 -2.18
N PHE A 49 5.69 -4.49 -1.89
CA PHE A 49 6.58 -5.29 -1.06
C PHE A 49 7.22 -6.38 -1.93
N PRO A 50 8.52 -6.28 -2.22
CA PRO A 50 9.26 -7.31 -2.94
C PRO A 50 9.50 -8.53 -2.04
N LEU A 51 8.48 -9.36 -1.86
CA LEU A 51 8.62 -10.66 -1.19
C LEU A 51 9.27 -11.66 -2.14
N GLU A 52 10.17 -12.51 -1.64
CA GLU A 52 10.92 -13.49 -2.45
C GLU A 52 10.04 -14.47 -3.23
N SER A 53 8.89 -14.86 -2.66
CA SER A 53 7.99 -15.81 -3.32
C SER A 53 7.01 -15.13 -4.30
N ARG A 54 6.29 -14.11 -3.83
CA ARG A 54 5.30 -13.36 -4.63
C ARG A 54 5.20 -11.93 -4.11
N PRO A 55 5.54 -10.91 -4.90
CA PRO A 55 5.43 -9.52 -4.47
C PRO A 55 4.00 -9.18 -4.02
N LEU A 56 3.89 -8.48 -2.89
CA LEU A 56 2.62 -8.04 -2.33
C LEU A 56 2.39 -6.56 -2.70
N LEU A 57 1.21 -6.30 -3.26
CA LEU A 57 0.70 -4.99 -3.61
C LEU A 57 -0.34 -4.61 -2.58
N VAL A 58 -0.18 -3.45 -1.95
CA VAL A 58 -1.16 -2.91 -1.01
C VAL A 58 -1.74 -1.64 -1.60
N PHE A 59 -3.06 -1.63 -1.71
CA PHE A 59 -3.85 -0.48 -2.12
C PHE A 59 -4.59 0.05 -0.89
N VAL A 60 -4.37 1.32 -0.56
CA VAL A 60 -4.99 2.00 0.58
C VAL A 60 -6.07 2.92 0.04
N ASP A 61 -7.30 2.40 0.00
CA ASP A 61 -8.41 3.10 -0.61
C ASP A 61 -9.29 3.75 0.46
N GLY A 62 -9.52 5.05 0.30
CA GLY A 62 -10.45 5.81 1.13
C GLY A 62 -11.87 5.69 0.59
N ARG A 63 -12.88 5.88 1.45
CA ARG A 63 -14.33 5.83 1.09
C ARG A 63 -14.76 6.71 -0.10
N VAL A 64 -13.89 7.56 -0.64
CA VAL A 64 -14.19 8.55 -1.69
C VAL A 64 -14.21 7.93 -3.10
N HIS A 65 -13.72 6.71 -3.30
CA HIS A 65 -13.73 6.03 -4.61
C HIS A 65 -15.00 5.20 -4.91
N LEU A 66 -16.14 5.54 -4.28
CA LEU A 66 -17.45 4.91 -4.47
C LEU A 66 -18.15 5.31 -5.79
N GLY A 67 -17.41 5.37 -6.90
CA GLY A 67 -18.01 5.28 -8.23
C GLY A 67 -18.10 3.81 -8.61
N THR A 68 -19.29 3.23 -8.73
CA THR A 68 -19.51 1.82 -9.10
C THR A 68 -18.75 1.39 -10.37
N ALA A 69 -18.52 2.32 -11.30
CA ALA A 69 -17.73 2.08 -12.51
C ALA A 69 -16.20 2.05 -12.26
N GLN A 70 -15.71 2.76 -11.25
CA GLN A 70 -14.30 2.76 -10.85
C GLN A 70 -13.97 1.44 -10.14
N ILE A 71 -14.83 1.01 -9.22
CA ILE A 71 -14.69 -0.26 -8.48
C ILE A 71 -14.59 -1.46 -9.44
N ALA A 72 -15.41 -1.51 -10.48
CA ALA A 72 -15.36 -2.59 -11.47
C ALA A 72 -14.04 -2.61 -12.24
N LYS A 73 -13.52 -1.44 -12.63
CA LYS A 73 -12.21 -1.32 -13.29
C LYS A 73 -11.07 -1.71 -12.36
N ASP A 74 -11.12 -1.25 -11.11
CA ASP A 74 -10.11 -1.58 -10.11
C ASP A 74 -10.10 -3.09 -9.82
N GLU A 75 -11.27 -3.72 -9.73
CA GLU A 75 -11.39 -5.18 -9.56
C GLU A 75 -10.84 -5.97 -10.77
N GLU A 76 -11.08 -5.50 -12.00
CA GLU A 76 -10.49 -6.11 -13.21
C GLU A 76 -8.96 -6.01 -13.20
N VAL A 77 -8.42 -4.83 -12.87
CA VAL A 77 -6.98 -4.60 -12.75
C VAL A 77 -6.38 -5.50 -11.67
N ARG A 78 -7.04 -5.61 -10.50
CA ARG A 78 -6.60 -6.47 -9.41
C ARG A 78 -6.64 -7.94 -9.81
N SER A 79 -7.71 -8.38 -10.46
CA SER A 79 -7.82 -9.74 -11.00
C SER A 79 -6.71 -10.05 -12.00
N PHE A 80 -6.35 -9.08 -12.86
CA PHE A 80 -5.23 -9.23 -13.79
C PHE A 80 -3.89 -9.36 -13.07
N LEU A 81 -3.63 -8.53 -12.07
CA LEU A 81 -2.42 -8.59 -11.26
C LEU A 81 -2.32 -9.91 -10.47
N ARG A 82 -3.43 -10.41 -9.91
CA ARG A 82 -3.46 -11.75 -9.28
C ARG A 82 -3.12 -12.86 -10.28
N LYS A 83 -3.64 -12.79 -11.51
CA LYS A 83 -3.29 -13.73 -12.60
C LYS A 83 -1.81 -13.63 -13.00
N LYS A 84 -1.20 -12.46 -12.90
CA LYS A 84 0.24 -12.25 -13.11
C LYS A 84 1.11 -12.78 -11.97
N GLY A 85 0.50 -13.22 -10.86
CA GLY A 85 1.21 -13.81 -9.72
C GLY A 85 1.48 -12.86 -8.55
N TYR A 86 0.98 -11.62 -8.62
CA TYR A 86 1.07 -10.67 -7.51
C TYR A 86 0.05 -11.01 -6.41
N ARG A 87 0.45 -10.86 -5.15
CA ARG A 87 -0.51 -10.84 -4.03
C ARG A 87 -1.06 -9.42 -3.92
N ILE A 88 -2.35 -9.29 -3.67
CA ILE A 88 -3.02 -7.99 -3.56
C ILE A 88 -3.74 -7.92 -2.23
N LEU A 89 -3.49 -6.86 -1.47
CA LEU A 89 -4.15 -6.53 -0.22
C LEU A 89 -4.82 -5.17 -0.36
N GLU A 90 -6.12 -5.14 -0.12
CA GLU A 90 -6.92 -3.93 -0.24
C GLU A 90 -7.29 -3.47 1.16
N LEU A 91 -6.89 -2.25 1.50
CA LEU A 91 -7.08 -1.67 2.80
C LEU A 91 -8.11 -0.55 2.70
N TYR A 92 -9.32 -0.84 3.17
CA TYR A 92 -10.42 0.10 3.19
C TYR A 92 -10.53 0.83 4.54
N TYR A 93 -10.63 2.16 4.48
CA TYR A 93 -10.89 2.97 5.67
C TYR A 93 -11.95 4.06 5.42
N ASP A 94 -12.89 4.17 6.36
CA ASP A 94 -13.96 5.18 6.30
C ASP A 94 -13.51 6.53 6.85
N SER A 95 -12.62 6.52 7.84
CA SER A 95 -12.08 7.71 8.50
C SER A 95 -10.73 7.41 9.17
N TYR A 96 -9.94 8.46 9.38
CA TYR A 96 -8.68 8.34 10.11
C TYR A 96 -8.95 8.09 11.60
N SER A 97 -8.37 7.01 12.13
CA SER A 97 -8.33 6.71 13.56
C SER A 97 -7.06 5.93 13.87
N ASP A 98 -6.42 6.20 15.00
CA ASP A 98 -5.19 5.50 15.41
C ASP A 98 -5.43 3.99 15.57
N LYS A 99 -6.62 3.58 16.02
CA LYS A 99 -7.02 2.16 16.07
C LYS A 99 -7.08 1.55 14.67
N LYS A 100 -7.61 2.29 13.70
CA LYS A 100 -7.73 1.82 12.31
C LYS A 100 -6.35 1.74 11.67
N ARG A 101 -5.48 2.73 11.88
CA ARG A 101 -4.06 2.68 11.45
C ARG A 101 -3.39 1.40 11.97
N ASP A 102 -3.51 1.12 13.27
CA ASP A 102 -2.85 -0.04 13.87
C ASP A 102 -3.42 -1.36 13.31
N GLN A 103 -4.73 -1.44 13.08
CA GLN A 103 -5.36 -2.58 12.40
C GLN A 103 -4.90 -2.76 10.95
N LEU A 104 -4.80 -1.68 10.19
CA LEU A 104 -4.34 -1.72 8.80
C LEU A 104 -2.87 -2.13 8.73
N CYS A 105 -2.03 -1.57 9.61
CA CYS A 105 -0.64 -1.96 9.74
C CYS A 105 -0.50 -3.44 10.08
N GLN A 106 -1.28 -3.93 11.05
CA GLN A 106 -1.25 -5.35 11.43
C GLN A 106 -1.67 -6.26 10.28
N GLN A 107 -2.69 -5.88 9.50
CA GLN A 107 -3.08 -6.64 8.31
C GLN A 107 -1.98 -6.72 7.25
N ILE A 108 -1.22 -5.64 7.05
CA ILE A 108 -0.04 -5.67 6.17
C ILE A 108 0.99 -6.66 6.73
N VAL A 109 1.35 -6.52 8.01
CA VAL A 109 2.34 -7.39 8.67
C VAL A 109 1.93 -8.86 8.61
N ASP A 110 0.67 -9.19 8.86
CA ASP A 110 0.16 -10.56 8.82
C ASP A 110 0.16 -11.14 7.41
N ASN A 111 0.04 -10.30 6.37
CA ASN A 111 0.15 -10.73 4.97
C ASN A 111 1.59 -10.85 4.47
N LEU A 112 2.54 -10.21 5.16
CA LEU A 112 3.97 -10.30 4.89
C LEU A 112 4.63 -11.51 5.57
N ARG A 113 4.01 -12.05 6.62
CA ARG A 113 4.39 -13.33 7.25
C ARG A 113 3.97 -14.52 6.39
#